data_AF-A0A183CP78-F1
#
_entry.id   AF-A0A183CP78-F1
#
_cell.length_a   1.000
_cell.length_b   1.000
_cell.length_c   1.000
_cell.angle_alpha   90.00
_cell.angle_beta   90.00
_cell.angle_gamma   90.00
#
_symmetry.space_group_name_H-M   'P 1'
#
loop_
_entity.id
_entity.type
_entity.pdbx_description
1 polymer ?
#
loop_
_entity_poly.entity_id
_entity_poly.type
_entity_poly.pdbx_seq_one_letter_code
_entity_poly.pdbx_strand_id
1 'polypeptide(L)'
;IEGRPLGTEHESIVPYQAFRTKDNRFYVIGAGNDQAFKKLCVKMGLPELCDTPDYKTNADRVRNRDKLIEILSNNFIEHDLDHWKKLLRNTSFPAGPVNTIREAFQHEQAEHLNIVKQVTHQQYGTVKVALRFVIQCRKTEFVRHLRC
;
A
#
# COMPACT_ATOMS: atom_id res chain seq x y z
N ILE A 1 27.40 -10.00 5.65
CA ILE A 1 26.17 -10.05 4.83
C ILE A 1 25.95 -8.62 4.38
N GLU A 2 26.46 -8.23 3.21
CA GLU A 2 26.28 -6.87 2.70
C GLU A 2 24.86 -6.72 2.14
N GLY A 3 24.17 -5.65 2.55
CA GLY A 3 22.84 -5.33 2.06
C GLY A 3 22.92 -4.79 0.64
N ARG A 4 22.29 -5.49 -0.30
CA ARG A 4 22.14 -5.04 -1.68
C ARG A 4 20.98 -4.03 -1.79
N PRO A 5 21.05 -3.02 -2.67
CA PRO A 5 19.93 -2.13 -2.90
C PRO A 5 18.79 -2.91 -3.57
N LEU A 6 17.63 -3.00 -2.91
CA LEU A 6 16.45 -3.74 -3.38
C LEU A 6 15.29 -2.84 -3.84
N GLY A 7 15.49 -1.51 -3.85
CA GLY A 7 14.46 -0.57 -4.26
C GLY A 7 13.21 -0.64 -3.34
N THR A 8 12.05 -0.94 -3.92
CA THR A 8 10.79 -1.11 -3.16
C THR A 8 10.56 -2.53 -2.63
N GLU A 9 11.51 -3.44 -2.87
CA GLU A 9 11.35 -4.86 -2.60
C GLU A 9 11.76 -5.22 -1.15
N HIS A 10 11.07 -6.21 -0.56
CA HIS A 10 11.47 -6.77 0.74
C HIS A 10 12.41 -7.98 0.55
N GLU A 11 13.44 -8.11 1.39
CA GLU A 11 14.48 -9.14 1.21
C GLU A 11 13.94 -10.57 1.40
N SER A 12 13.11 -10.77 2.43
CA SER A 12 12.69 -12.10 2.90
C SER A 12 11.25 -12.48 2.52
N ILE A 13 10.51 -11.58 1.86
CA ILE A 13 9.06 -11.72 1.68
C ILE A 13 8.71 -11.39 0.23
N VAL A 14 8.12 -12.36 -0.47
CA VAL A 14 7.78 -12.22 -1.89
C VAL A 14 6.34 -12.69 -2.15
N PRO A 15 5.51 -11.91 -2.88
CA PRO A 15 5.80 -10.59 -3.43
C PRO A 15 5.53 -9.44 -2.44
N TYR A 16 6.53 -8.58 -2.23
CA TYR A 16 6.38 -7.29 -1.54
C TYR A 16 7.10 -6.20 -2.32
N GLN A 17 6.42 -5.51 -3.24
CA GLN A 17 7.01 -4.44 -4.06
C GLN A 17 5.96 -3.59 -4.80
N ALA A 18 6.43 -2.53 -5.47
CA ALA A 18 5.63 -1.75 -6.41
C ALA A 18 5.69 -2.34 -7.82
N PHE A 19 4.52 -2.59 -8.42
CA PHE A 19 4.39 -2.99 -9.81
C PHE A 19 3.89 -1.83 -10.67
N ARG A 20 4.43 -1.70 -11.87
CA ARG A 20 4.00 -0.68 -12.82
C ARG A 20 2.76 -1.13 -13.56
N THR A 21 1.74 -0.27 -13.62
CA THR A 21 0.49 -0.49 -14.36
C THR A 21 0.57 0.08 -15.77
N LYS A 22 -0.42 -0.24 -16.61
CA LYS A 22 -0.49 0.21 -18.01
C LYS A 22 -0.39 1.72 -18.20
N ASP A 23 -1.02 2.48 -17.30
CA ASP A 23 -1.04 3.95 -17.27
C ASP A 23 0.24 4.57 -16.66
N ASN A 24 1.33 3.80 -16.57
CA ASN A 24 2.62 4.21 -16.01
C ASN A 24 2.53 4.71 -14.55
N ARG A 25 1.54 4.20 -13.81
CA ARG A 25 1.39 4.38 -12.37
C ARG A 25 1.94 3.14 -11.64
N PHE A 26 2.04 3.23 -10.32
CA PHE A 26 2.54 2.14 -9.50
C PHE A 26 1.47 1.64 -8.52
N TYR A 27 1.41 0.33 -8.37
CA TYR A 27 0.56 -0.35 -7.40
C TYR A 27 1.42 -1.25 -6.51
N VAL A 28 1.38 -1.02 -5.20
CA VAL A 28 2.18 -1.77 -4.21
C VAL A 28 1.37 -2.95 -3.70
N ILE A 29 2.01 -4.10 -3.65
CA ILE A 29 1.44 -5.34 -3.11
C ILE A 29 2.37 -5.91 -2.07
N GLY A 30 1.82 -6.33 -0.94
CA GLY A 30 2.52 -7.06 0.11
C GLY A 30 1.83 -8.39 0.42
N ALA A 31 1.99 -9.38 -0.44
CA ALA A 31 1.43 -10.72 -0.25
C ALA A 31 2.47 -11.69 0.32
N GLY A 32 2.84 -11.47 1.59
CA GLY A 32 3.98 -12.17 2.18
C GLY A 32 3.76 -13.61 2.63
N ASN A 33 2.51 -14.03 2.82
CA ASN A 33 2.16 -15.38 3.22
C ASN A 33 1.55 -16.17 2.05
N ASP A 34 1.60 -17.49 2.13
CA ASP A 34 1.17 -18.37 1.04
C ASP A 34 -0.34 -18.23 0.73
N GLN A 35 -1.16 -17.96 1.75
CA GLN A 35 -2.59 -17.73 1.57
C GLN A 35 -2.89 -16.42 0.81
N ALA A 36 -2.14 -15.36 1.10
CA ALA A 36 -2.23 -14.08 0.42
C ALA A 36 -1.75 -14.22 -1.03
N PHE A 37 -0.65 -14.94 -1.26
CA PHE A 37 -0.15 -15.24 -2.60
C PHE A 37 -1.17 -16.03 -3.42
N LYS A 38 -1.79 -17.07 -2.85
CA LYS A 38 -2.86 -17.83 -3.51
C LYS A 38 -4.04 -16.94 -3.87
N LYS A 39 -4.51 -16.10 -2.96
CA LYS A 39 -5.60 -15.14 -3.24
C LYS A 39 -5.24 -14.13 -4.31
N LEU A 40 -3.99 -13.65 -4.33
CA LEU A 40 -3.48 -12.76 -5.37
C LEU A 40 -3.51 -13.45 -6.74
N CYS A 41 -2.97 -14.66 -6.84
CA CYS A 41 -2.95 -15.45 -8.08
C CYS A 41 -4.36 -15.68 -8.63
N VAL A 42 -5.31 -16.07 -7.77
CA VAL A 42 -6.72 -16.25 -8.16
C VAL A 42 -7.34 -14.94 -8.66
N LYS A 43 -7.07 -13.82 -7.97
CA LYS A 43 -7.61 -12.50 -8.37
C LYS A 43 -7.03 -12.02 -9.69
N MET A 44 -5.75 -12.27 -9.95
CA MET A 44 -5.05 -11.92 -11.18
C MET A 44 -5.36 -12.86 -12.36
N GLY A 45 -6.19 -13.90 -12.16
CA GLY A 45 -6.52 -14.86 -13.22
C GLY A 45 -5.40 -15.86 -13.52
N LEU A 46 -4.44 -16.01 -12.60
CA LEU A 46 -3.28 -16.91 -12.72
C LEU A 46 -3.29 -17.98 -11.61
N PRO A 47 -4.39 -18.74 -11.40
CA PRO A 47 -4.48 -19.69 -10.29
C PRO A 47 -3.39 -20.76 -10.33
N GLU A 48 -3.00 -21.22 -11.53
CA GLU A 48 -1.94 -22.22 -11.74
C GLU A 48 -0.59 -21.82 -11.13
N LEU A 49 -0.33 -20.52 -11.03
CA LEU A 49 0.92 -19.99 -10.48
C LEU A 49 1.08 -20.34 -9.00
N CYS A 50 -0.02 -20.43 -8.24
CA CYS A 50 0.04 -20.76 -6.82
C CYS A 50 0.25 -22.25 -6.53
N ASP A 51 -0.08 -23.12 -7.50
CA ASP A 51 0.07 -24.57 -7.38
C ASP A 51 1.39 -25.06 -8.00
N THR A 52 2.10 -24.19 -8.72
CA THR A 52 3.43 -24.46 -9.27
C THR A 52 4.44 -24.68 -8.11
N PRO A 53 5.22 -25.79 -8.11
CA PRO A 53 6.17 -26.09 -7.05
C PRO A 53 7.16 -24.97 -6.75
N ASP A 54 7.56 -24.22 -7.77
CA ASP A 54 8.52 -23.11 -7.69
C ASP A 54 8.01 -21.88 -6.91
N TYR A 55 6.69 -21.77 -6.69
CA TYR A 55 6.06 -20.60 -6.04
C TYR A 55 5.17 -20.96 -4.84
N LYS A 56 5.11 -22.25 -4.50
CA LYS A 56 4.20 -22.78 -3.49
C LYS A 56 4.47 -22.21 -2.09
N THR A 57 5.73 -22.11 -1.68
CA THR A 57 6.12 -21.55 -0.38
C THR A 57 6.86 -20.23 -0.55
N ASN A 58 6.88 -19.41 0.51
CA ASN A 58 7.67 -18.17 0.50
C ASN A 58 9.16 -18.42 0.20
N ALA A 59 9.73 -19.51 0.70
CA ALA A 59 11.14 -19.85 0.43
C ALA A 59 11.38 -20.15 -1.05
N ASP A 60 10.45 -20.85 -1.71
CA ASP A 60 10.53 -21.14 -3.14
C ASP A 60 10.35 -19.86 -3.97
N ARG A 61 9.41 -18.99 -3.57
CA ARG A 61 9.22 -17.66 -4.20
C ARG A 61 10.46 -16.76 -4.06
N VAL A 62 11.15 -16.80 -2.92
CA VAL A 62 12.40 -16.05 -2.73
C VAL A 62 13.51 -16.58 -3.65
N ARG A 63 13.61 -17.90 -3.82
CA ARG A 63 14.57 -18.51 -4.76
C ARG A 63 14.27 -18.17 -6.22
N ASN A 64 12.98 -18.15 -6.59
CA ASN A 64 12.50 -17.90 -7.96
C ASN A 64 11.99 -16.46 -8.16
N ARG A 65 12.50 -15.50 -7.38
CA ARG A 65 11.92 -14.14 -7.30
C ARG A 65 11.88 -13.45 -8.65
N ASP A 66 12.96 -13.48 -9.42
CA ASP A 66 13.09 -12.66 -10.63
C ASP A 66 12.05 -13.08 -11.67
N LYS A 67 11.88 -14.40 -11.85
CA LYS A 67 10.86 -14.98 -12.73
C LYS A 67 9.44 -14.65 -12.26
N LEU A 68 9.18 -14.77 -10.96
CA LEU A 68 7.86 -14.46 -10.41
C LEU A 68 7.51 -12.98 -10.60
N ILE A 69 8.46 -12.10 -10.33
CA ILE A 69 8.30 -10.65 -10.49
C ILE A 69 8.05 -10.28 -11.94
N GLU A 70 8.75 -10.91 -12.89
CA GLU A 70 8.54 -10.70 -14.32
C GLU A 70 7.12 -11.09 -14.74
N ILE A 71 6.65 -12.28 -14.34
CA ILE A 71 5.28 -12.75 -14.63
C ILE A 71 4.24 -11.77 -14.07
N LEU A 72 4.39 -11.39 -12.80
CA LEU A 72 3.47 -10.45 -12.16
C LEU A 72 3.52 -9.08 -12.85
N SER A 73 4.71 -8.57 -13.17
CA SER A 73 4.90 -7.28 -13.85
C SER A 73 4.24 -7.26 -15.22
N ASN A 74 4.38 -8.35 -15.99
CA ASN A 74 3.76 -8.49 -17.30
C ASN A 74 2.22 -8.49 -17.20
N ASN A 75 1.65 -9.07 -16.15
CA ASN A 75 0.21 -9.00 -15.93
C ASN A 75 -0.24 -7.60 -15.47
N PHE A 76 0.51 -6.93 -14.59
CA PHE A 76 0.17 -5.58 -14.11
C PHE A 76 0.10 -4.54 -15.23
N ILE A 77 0.92 -4.65 -16.27
CA ILE A 77 0.93 -3.72 -17.42
C ILE A 77 -0.22 -3.95 -18.41
N GLU A 78 -1.02 -5.02 -18.26
CA GLU A 78 -2.18 -5.27 -19.13
C GLU A 78 -3.37 -4.35 -18.79
N HIS A 79 -3.44 -3.88 -17.55
CA HIS A 79 -4.56 -3.09 -17.04
C HIS A 79 -4.10 -1.80 -16.33
N ASP A 80 -4.98 -0.79 -16.34
CA ASP A 80 -4.75 0.50 -15.70
C ASP A 80 -4.89 0.40 -14.18
N LEU A 81 -4.36 1.39 -13.45
CA LEU A 81 -4.43 1.44 -12.00
C LEU A 81 -5.85 1.29 -11.43
N ASP A 82 -6.86 1.89 -12.06
CA ASP A 82 -8.25 1.84 -11.56
C ASP A 82 -8.84 0.41 -11.61
N HIS A 83 -8.44 -0.38 -12.61
CA HIS A 83 -8.81 -1.79 -12.69
C HIS A 83 -8.26 -2.56 -11.48
N TRP A 84 -6.96 -2.43 -11.21
CA TRP A 84 -6.30 -3.07 -10.07
C TRP A 84 -6.87 -2.60 -8.73
N LYS A 85 -7.16 -1.31 -8.58
CA LYS A 85 -7.82 -0.74 -7.39
C LYS A 85 -9.20 -1.33 -7.13
N LYS A 86 -9.96 -1.67 -8.18
CA LYS A 86 -11.27 -2.31 -8.05
C LYS A 86 -11.14 -3.80 -7.75
N LEU A 87 -10.27 -4.49 -8.47
CA LEU A 87 -10.08 -5.94 -8.38
C LEU A 87 -9.48 -6.37 -7.02
N LEU A 88 -8.49 -5.62 -6.55
CA LEU A 88 -7.77 -5.85 -5.30
C LEU A 88 -8.37 -5.09 -4.11
N ARG A 89 -9.57 -4.50 -4.28
CA ARG A 89 -10.30 -3.92 -3.16
C ARG A 89 -10.72 -5.02 -2.19
N ASN A 90 -10.63 -4.75 -0.88
CA ASN A 90 -11.04 -5.66 0.19
C ASN A 90 -10.30 -7.01 0.20
N THR A 91 -9.08 -7.05 -0.32
CA THR A 91 -8.22 -8.23 -0.16
C THR A 91 -7.73 -8.36 1.27
N SER A 92 -7.45 -9.59 1.71
CA SER A 92 -6.92 -9.83 3.05
C SER A 92 -5.43 -9.47 3.21
N PHE A 93 -4.78 -9.00 2.14
CA PHE A 93 -3.37 -8.61 2.13
C PHE A 93 -3.23 -7.12 1.81
N PRO A 94 -2.17 -6.46 2.32
CA PRO A 94 -1.86 -5.07 2.00
C PRO A 94 -1.64 -4.86 0.50
N ALA A 95 -2.44 -3.98 -0.08
CA ALA A 95 -2.45 -3.69 -1.50
C ALA A 95 -2.94 -2.24 -1.69
N GLY A 96 -2.22 -1.42 -2.46
CA GLY A 96 -2.65 -0.04 -2.69
C GLY A 96 -1.83 0.72 -3.73
N PRO A 97 -2.42 1.76 -4.33
CA PRO A 97 -1.74 2.58 -5.33
C PRO A 97 -0.68 3.49 -4.70
N VAL A 98 0.36 3.83 -5.46
CA VAL A 98 1.26 4.93 -5.12
C VAL A 98 0.59 6.23 -5.53
N ASN A 99 0.21 7.03 -4.52
CA ASN A 99 -0.45 8.30 -4.71
C ASN A 99 0.57 9.44 -4.85
N THR A 100 0.25 10.41 -5.69
CA THR A 100 0.95 11.71 -5.71
C THR A 100 0.65 12.49 -4.44
N ILE A 101 1.46 13.52 -4.14
CA ILE A 101 1.23 14.41 -2.99
C ILE A 101 -0.18 15.03 -3.05
N ARG A 102 -0.64 15.43 -4.24
CA ARG A 102 -1.98 15.99 -4.44
C ARG A 102 -3.07 14.98 -4.10
N GLU A 103 -2.97 13.77 -4.63
CA GLU A 103 -3.92 12.69 -4.37
C GLU A 103 -3.93 12.28 -2.90
N ALA A 104 -2.76 12.24 -2.24
CA ALA A 104 -2.64 11.92 -0.83
C ALA A 104 -3.40 12.92 0.06
N PHE A 105 -3.32 14.23 -0.25
CA PHE A 105 -4.06 15.25 0.48
C PHE A 105 -5.56 15.30 0.18
N GLN A 106 -5.97 14.81 -0.99
CA GLN A 106 -7.38 14.71 -1.41
C GLN A 106 -8.00 13.35 -1.08
N HIS A 107 -7.25 12.45 -0.44
CA HIS A 107 -7.73 11.12 -0.11
C HIS A 107 -8.79 11.21 0.99
N GLU A 108 -9.86 10.40 0.89
CA GLU A 108 -10.95 10.36 1.88
C GLU A 108 -10.43 10.17 3.31
N GLN A 109 -9.41 9.32 3.49
CA GLN A 109 -8.74 9.14 4.78
C GLN A 109 -8.09 10.42 5.30
N ALA A 110 -7.47 11.23 4.42
CA ALA A 110 -6.83 12.49 4.83
C ALA A 110 -7.86 13.55 5.23
N GLU A 111 -9.02 13.57 4.56
CA GLU A 111 -10.17 14.41 4.91
C GLU A 111 -10.80 13.97 6.24
N HIS A 112 -11.10 12.67 6.39
CA HIS A 112 -11.64 12.09 7.61
C HIS A 112 -10.72 12.37 8.81
N LEU A 113 -9.42 12.19 8.61
CA LEU A 113 -8.40 12.52 9.59
C LEU A 113 -8.08 14.02 9.65
N ASN A 114 -8.77 14.91 8.94
CA ASN A 114 -8.52 16.37 8.95
C ASN A 114 -7.01 16.72 8.97
N ILE A 115 -6.22 16.05 8.13
CA ILE A 115 -4.75 16.16 8.13
C ILE A 115 -4.32 17.54 7.65
N VAL A 116 -5.03 18.10 6.67
CA VAL A 116 -4.76 19.43 6.11
C VAL A 116 -5.62 20.46 6.84
N LYS A 117 -4.97 21.42 7.51
CA LYS A 117 -5.63 22.57 8.13
C LYS A 117 -5.27 23.85 7.39
N GLN A 118 -6.25 24.75 7.33
CA GLN A 118 -6.01 26.12 6.90
C GLN A 118 -5.64 26.95 8.12
N VAL A 119 -4.48 27.58 8.09
CA VAL A 119 -4.01 28.49 9.14
C VAL A 119 -3.83 29.86 8.52
N THR A 120 -4.36 30.88 9.18
CA THR A 120 -4.16 32.26 8.78
C THR A 120 -2.85 32.78 9.37
N HIS A 121 -1.90 33.13 8.51
CA HIS A 121 -0.64 33.74 8.89
C HIS A 121 -0.67 35.24 8.61
N GLN A 122 -0.22 36.06 9.55
CA GLN A 122 -0.29 37.53 9.44
C GLN A 122 0.42 38.08 8.20
N GLN A 123 1.51 37.44 7.77
CA GLN A 123 2.31 37.89 6.61
C GLN A 123 1.94 37.19 5.28
N TYR A 124 1.38 35.99 5.32
CA TYR A 124 1.21 35.13 4.13
C TYR A 124 -0.27 34.82 3.82
N GLY A 125 -1.21 35.41 4.55
CA GLY A 125 -2.63 35.10 4.42
C GLY A 125 -2.96 33.68 4.84
N THR A 126 -3.99 33.08 4.23
CA THR A 126 -4.43 31.72 4.54
C THR A 126 -3.55 30.68 3.85
N VAL A 127 -2.81 29.90 4.62
CA VAL A 127 -1.93 28.82 4.14
C VAL A 127 -2.45 27.46 4.55
N LYS A 128 -2.29 26.46 3.66
CA LYS A 128 -2.63 25.05 3.94
C LYS A 128 -1.40 24.37 4.53
N VAL A 129 -1.56 23.80 5.72
CA VAL A 129 -0.50 23.12 6.46
C VAL A 129 -0.97 21.75 6.90
N ALA A 130 -0.12 20.75 6.71
CA ALA A 130 -0.37 19.38 7.17
C ALA A 130 -0.10 19.31 8.68
N LEU A 131 -1.11 19.61 9.48
CA LEU A 131 -1.01 19.71 10.95
C LEU A 131 -1.98 18.74 11.60
N ARG A 132 -1.50 17.53 11.87
CA ARG A 132 -2.15 16.65 12.84
C ARG A 132 -1.13 15.73 13.55
N PHE A 133 -1.15 15.78 14.87
CA PHE A 133 -0.61 14.70 15.70
C PHE A 133 -1.49 13.46 15.49
N VAL A 134 -0.93 12.38 14.96
CA VAL A 134 -1.62 11.07 14.79
C VAL A 134 -1.71 10.33 16.13
N ILE A 135 -1.97 11.06 17.22
CA ILE A 135 -2.39 10.51 18.50
C ILE A 135 -3.86 10.89 18.64
N GLN A 136 -4.74 10.03 18.17
CA GLN A 136 -6.17 10.20 18.38
C GLN A 136 -6.53 9.71 19.78
N CYS A 137 -6.15 10.49 20.80
CA CYS A 137 -6.63 10.24 22.15
C CYS A 137 -8.14 10.56 22.13
N ARG A 138 -9.00 9.53 22.26
CA ARG A 138 -10.42 9.76 22.52
C ARG A 138 -10.47 10.62 23.77
N LYS A 139 -11.16 11.77 23.69
CA LYS A 139 -11.35 12.70 24.81
C LYS A 139 -11.40 11.94 26.14
N THR A 140 -10.34 12.02 26.94
CA THR A 140 -10.53 11.95 28.38
C THR A 140 -11.34 13.20 28.71
N GLU A 141 -12.64 13.03 28.92
CA GLU A 141 -13.41 14.02 29.66
C GLU A 141 -12.71 14.18 31.00
N PHE A 142 -11.94 15.27 31.11
CA PHE A 142 -11.33 15.69 32.35
C PHE A 142 -12.52 16.11 33.23
N VAL A 143 -13.07 15.16 33.98
CA VAL A 143 -14.09 15.42 34.99
C VAL A 143 -13.45 16.39 35.98
N ARG A 144 -13.80 17.68 35.84
CA ARG A 144 -13.54 18.70 36.86
C ARG A 144 -14.39 18.37 38.08
N HIS A 145 -13.93 17.45 38.92
CA HIS A 145 -14.37 17.36 40.31
C HIS A 145 -13.42 18.21 41.16
N LEU A 146 -13.69 19.51 41.16
CA LEU A 146 -13.23 20.45 42.16
C LEU A 146 -14.47 21.19 42.68
N ARG A 147 -15.04 20.68 43.77
CA ARG A 147 -15.79 21.47 44.75
C ARG A 147 -15.46 20.93 46.14
N CYS A 148 -14.98 21.88 46.95
CA CYS A 148 -14.85 22.00 48.41
C CYS A 148 -14.92 20.74 49.27
#